data_AF-A0A803NHI8-F1
#
_entry.id   AF-A0A803NHI8-F1
#
_cell.length_a   1.000
_cell.length_b   1.000
_cell.length_c   1.000
_cell.angle_alpha   90.00
_cell.angle_beta   90.00
_cell.angle_gamma   90.00
#
_symmetry.space_group_name_H-M   'P 1'
#
loop_
_entity.id
_entity.type
_entity.pdbx_description
1 polymer ?
#
loop_
_entity_poly.entity_id
_entity_poly.type
_entity_poly.pdbx_seq_one_letter_code
_entity_poly.pdbx_strand_id
1 'polypeptide(L)'
;MPIFYVTISLSCSLLAPYISSGIFWEILKLWIKGSKVIVLDIPLLFEAKMDKWTKPIIVVWVDPETQLHRLMARDGSNEEDAQNRINAQMSLDLKRKKADIVINNTGSLDELNEEFQKVLCEVTKPLTWTEFGLSRQGALSVLASTIVGVIFCRNILSNSSRL
;
A
#
# COMPACT_ATOMS: atom_id res chain seq x y z
N MET A 1 -13.65 -2.88 11.44
CA MET A 1 -13.12 -1.64 10.82
C MET A 1 -13.09 -1.88 9.31
N PRO A 2 -13.60 -1.00 8.44
CA PRO A 2 -13.68 -1.32 7.02
C PRO A 2 -12.28 -1.24 6.40
N ILE A 3 -11.74 -2.40 6.03
CA ILE A 3 -10.53 -2.55 5.20
C ILE A 3 -11.02 -2.52 3.77
N PHE A 4 -10.50 -1.60 2.96
CA PHE A 4 -10.86 -1.51 1.55
C PHE A 4 -9.74 -2.08 0.69
N TYR A 5 -10.11 -2.97 -0.20
CA TYR A 5 -9.21 -3.67 -1.12
C TYR A 5 -9.26 -2.98 -2.48
N VAL A 6 -8.09 -2.64 -3.01
CA VAL A 6 -7.93 -2.25 -4.41
C VAL A 6 -7.01 -3.28 -5.05
N THR A 7 -7.60 -4.20 -5.81
CA THR A 7 -6.85 -5.20 -6.59
C THR A 7 -6.40 -4.59 -7.90
N ILE A 8 -5.09 -4.61 -8.16
CA ILE A 8 -4.48 -4.03 -9.35
C ILE A 8 -3.88 -5.18 -10.16
N SER A 9 -4.64 -5.69 -11.12
CA SER A 9 -4.11 -6.62 -12.11
C SER A 9 -3.38 -5.82 -13.20
N LEU A 10 -2.11 -5.50 -12.95
CA LEU A 10 -1.26 -4.78 -13.90
C LEU A 10 -0.69 -5.76 -14.93
N SER A 11 -1.53 -6.30 -15.81
CA SER A 11 -1.09 -7.27 -16.82
C SER A 11 -0.55 -6.61 -18.10
N CYS A 12 -0.60 -5.28 -18.23
CA CYS A 12 -0.25 -4.59 -19.48
C CYS A 12 0.57 -3.30 -19.25
N SER A 13 1.80 -3.28 -19.79
CA SER A 13 2.69 -2.11 -19.83
C SER A 13 2.09 -0.91 -20.58
N LEU A 14 1.29 -1.15 -21.62
CA LEU A 14 0.66 -0.09 -22.43
C LEU A 14 -0.38 0.74 -21.65
N LEU A 15 -1.01 0.15 -20.64
CA LEU A 15 -2.04 0.79 -19.83
C LEU A 15 -1.47 1.42 -18.55
N ALA A 16 -0.18 1.24 -18.27
CA ALA A 16 0.47 1.69 -17.04
C ALA A 16 0.20 3.17 -16.67
N PRO A 17 0.27 4.17 -17.58
CA PRO A 17 0.01 5.56 -17.22
C PRO A 17 -1.48 5.86 -16.95
N TYR A 18 -2.39 5.15 -17.61
CA TYR A 18 -3.83 5.31 -17.41
C TYR A 18 -4.30 4.61 -16.15
N ILE A 19 -3.74 3.43 -15.87
CA ILE A 19 -4.03 2.66 -14.65
C ILE A 19 -3.47 3.38 -13.43
N SER A 20 -2.25 3.92 -13.48
CA SER A 20 -1.67 4.66 -12.33
C SER A 20 -2.50 5.89 -11.95
N SER A 21 -2.98 6.63 -12.95
CA SER A 21 -3.87 7.78 -12.74
C SER A 21 -5.21 7.34 -12.11
N GLY A 22 -5.81 6.25 -12.61
CA GLY A 22 -7.03 5.70 -12.03
C GLY A 22 -6.85 5.24 -10.57
N ILE A 23 -5.76 4.54 -10.28
CA ILE A 23 -5.41 4.09 -8.92
C ILE A 23 -5.25 5.29 -7.99
N PHE A 24 -4.55 6.34 -8.43
CA PHE A 24 -4.38 7.55 -7.64
C PHE A 24 -5.72 8.18 -7.27
N TRP A 25 -6.65 8.28 -8.23
CA TRP A 25 -7.98 8.81 -7.97
C TRP A 25 -8.79 7.94 -7.00
N GLU A 26 -8.71 6.62 -7.10
CA GLU A 26 -9.38 5.72 -6.14
C GLU A 26 -8.80 5.82 -4.74
N ILE A 27 -7.47 5.87 -4.61
CA ILE A 27 -6.79 6.11 -3.33
C ILE A 27 -7.25 7.45 -2.75
N LEU A 28 -7.29 8.51 -3.56
CA LEU A 28 -7.72 9.84 -3.13
C LEU A 28 -9.19 9.83 -2.67
N LYS A 29 -10.10 9.17 -3.40
CA LYS A 29 -11.51 9.02 -2.99
C LYS A 29 -11.63 8.30 -1.65
N LEU A 30 -10.90 7.20 -1.45
CA LEU A 30 -10.90 6.45 -0.20
C LEU A 30 -10.31 7.27 0.95
N TRP A 31 -9.26 8.04 0.69
CA TRP A 31 -8.67 8.96 1.65
C TRP A 31 -9.65 10.06 2.07
N ILE A 32 -10.37 10.67 1.12
CA ILE A 32 -11.42 11.67 1.41
C ILE A 32 -12.54 11.06 2.26
N LYS A 33 -12.96 9.82 1.94
CA LYS A 33 -13.95 9.06 2.72
C LYS A 33 -13.49 8.73 4.15
N GLY A 34 -12.20 8.90 4.46
CA GLY A 34 -11.65 8.66 5.79
C GLY A 34 -11.26 7.21 6.05
N SER A 35 -10.97 6.44 5.00
CA SER A 35 -10.40 5.10 5.14
C SER A 35 -9.04 5.20 5.84
N LYS A 36 -8.88 4.45 6.94
CA LYS A 36 -7.64 4.44 7.72
C LYS A 36 -6.56 3.56 7.10
N VAL A 37 -6.96 2.49 6.42
CA VAL A 37 -6.07 1.51 5.79
C VAL A 37 -6.58 1.23 4.38
N ILE A 38 -5.69 1.29 3.40
CA ILE A 38 -5.97 0.97 1.98
C ILE A 38 -4.97 -0.12 1.59
N VAL A 39 -5.47 -1.27 1.15
CA VAL A 39 -4.62 -2.39 0.71
C VAL A 39 -4.55 -2.38 -0.81
N LEU A 40 -3.32 -2.26 -1.33
CA LEU A 40 -3.03 -2.29 -2.76
C LEU A 40 -2.41 -3.64 -3.11
N ASP A 41 -3.14 -4.47 -3.85
CA ASP A 41 -2.62 -5.75 -4.35
C ASP A 41 -2.01 -5.54 -5.75
N ILE A 42 -0.68 -5.48 -5.82
CA ILE A 42 0.09 -5.15 -7.04
C ILE A 42 1.16 -6.24 -7.27
N PRO A 43 0.97 -7.18 -8.21
CA PRO A 43 1.92 -8.28 -8.44
C PRO A 43 3.28 -7.79 -8.98
N LEU A 44 3.28 -6.69 -9.75
CA LEU A 44 4.45 -6.07 -10.37
C LEU A 44 4.90 -4.79 -9.65
N LEU A 45 4.72 -4.72 -8.32
CA LEU A 45 4.97 -3.52 -7.51
C LEU A 45 6.37 -2.93 -7.75
N PHE A 46 7.39 -3.78 -7.74
CA PHE A 46 8.79 -3.37 -7.84
C PHE A 46 9.18 -3.06 -9.29
N GLU A 47 8.65 -3.80 -10.24
CA GLU A 47 8.83 -3.60 -11.67
C GLU A 47 8.24 -2.26 -12.11
N ALA A 48 7.09 -1.88 -11.53
CA ALA A 48 6.43 -0.60 -11.75
C ALA A 48 7.02 0.57 -10.93
N LYS A 49 8.04 0.32 -10.08
CA LYS A 49 8.66 1.32 -9.17
C LYS A 49 7.65 2.04 -8.26
N MET A 50 6.57 1.35 -7.90
CA MET A 50 5.51 1.87 -7.02
C MET A 50 5.86 1.70 -5.54
N ASP A 51 6.89 0.91 -5.23
CA ASP A 51 7.45 0.66 -3.91
C ASP A 51 7.81 1.94 -3.12
N LYS A 52 8.09 3.04 -3.82
CA LYS A 52 8.39 4.35 -3.20
C LYS A 52 7.15 5.05 -2.61
N TRP A 53 5.97 4.72 -3.11
CA TRP A 53 4.71 5.39 -2.77
C TRP A 53 3.83 4.53 -1.87
N THR A 54 4.19 3.27 -1.66
CA THR A 54 3.41 2.28 -0.91
C THR A 54 4.21 1.79 0.28
N LYS A 55 3.73 2.09 1.49
CA LYS A 55 4.34 1.63 2.74
C LYS A 55 3.25 1.27 3.77
N PRO A 56 3.44 0.23 4.59
CA PRO A 56 4.49 -0.79 4.48
C PRO A 56 4.26 -1.74 3.29
N ILE A 57 5.33 -2.32 2.74
CA ILE A 57 5.30 -3.33 1.69
C ILE A 57 5.24 -4.71 2.34
N ILE A 58 4.18 -5.45 2.04
CA ILE A 58 3.95 -6.80 2.55
C ILE A 58 4.15 -7.78 1.39
N VAL A 59 5.00 -8.80 1.59
CA VAL A 59 5.21 -9.88 0.61
C VAL A 59 4.77 -11.20 1.21
N VAL A 60 3.87 -11.89 0.51
CA VAL A 60 3.54 -13.28 0.79
C VAL A 60 4.55 -14.14 0.06
N TRP A 61 5.41 -14.82 0.82
CA TRP A 61 6.50 -15.65 0.30
C TRP A 61 6.15 -17.14 0.44
N VAL A 62 6.64 -17.92 -0.51
CA VAL A 62 6.57 -19.38 -0.51
C VAL A 62 7.84 -19.89 -1.19
N ASP A 63 8.27 -21.10 -0.84
CA ASP A 63 9.40 -21.76 -1.49
C ASP A 63 9.13 -22.04 -2.98
N PRO A 64 10.17 -22.06 -3.83
CA PRO A 64 10.01 -22.21 -5.29
C PRO A 64 9.28 -23.47 -5.72
N GLU A 65 9.50 -24.59 -5.04
CA GLU A 65 8.88 -25.88 -5.35
C GLU A 65 7.36 -25.81 -5.10
N THR A 66 6.96 -25.30 -3.94
CA THR A 66 5.55 -25.11 -3.60
C THR A 66 4.90 -24.04 -4.50
N GLN A 67 5.63 -22.99 -4.89
CA GLN A 67 5.16 -21.99 -5.85
C GLN A 67 4.79 -22.64 -7.19
N LEU A 68 5.71 -23.44 -7.73
CA LEU A 68 5.54 -24.14 -9.00
C LEU A 68 4.37 -25.10 -8.95
N HIS A 69 4.33 -25.96 -7.92
CA HIS A 69 3.26 -26.93 -7.75
C HIS A 69 1.87 -26.27 -7.63
N ARG A 70 1.76 -25.19 -6.83
CA ARG A 70 0.49 -24.44 -6.69
C ARG A 70 0.09 -23.74 -7.99
N LEU A 71 1.05 -23.22 -8.75
CA LEU A 71 0.79 -22.57 -10.04
C LEU A 71 0.27 -23.58 -11.07
N MET A 72 0.91 -24.75 -11.17
CA MET A 72 0.49 -25.84 -12.05
C MET A 72 -0.91 -26.34 -11.67
N ALA A 73 -1.17 -26.56 -10.37
CA ALA A 73 -2.47 -27.03 -9.90
C ALA A 73 -3.60 -26.02 -10.15
N ARG A 74 -3.31 -24.72 -10.05
CA ARG A 74 -4.31 -23.65 -10.26
C ARG A 74 -4.60 -23.40 -11.74
N ASP A 75 -3.56 -23.30 -12.56
CA ASP A 75 -3.67 -22.87 -13.95
C ASP A 75 -3.73 -24.06 -14.93
N GLY A 76 -3.59 -25.29 -14.45
CA GLY A 76 -3.55 -26.50 -15.29
C GLY A 76 -2.39 -26.53 -16.28
N SER A 77 -1.32 -25.78 -16.01
CA SER A 77 -0.17 -25.60 -16.89
C SER A 77 0.84 -26.73 -16.73
N ASN A 78 1.60 -27.03 -17.79
CA ASN A 78 2.76 -27.91 -17.68
C ASN A 78 3.89 -27.21 -16.87
N GLU A 79 4.87 -27.99 -16.45
CA GLU A 79 5.97 -27.51 -15.61
C GLU A 79 6.80 -26.41 -16.30
N GLU A 80 7.09 -26.58 -17.59
CA GLU A 80 7.89 -25.64 -18.38
C GLU A 80 7.22 -24.26 -18.50
N ASP A 81 5.92 -24.23 -18.81
CA ASP A 81 5.12 -23.01 -18.91
C ASP A 81 5.00 -22.31 -17.56
N ALA A 82 4.77 -23.08 -16.49
CA ALA A 82 4.71 -22.56 -15.13
C ALA A 82 6.06 -21.95 -14.71
N GLN A 83 7.17 -22.62 -15.01
CA GLN A 83 8.52 -22.13 -14.71
C GLN A 83 8.86 -20.88 -15.54
N ASN A 84 8.52 -20.86 -16.82
CA ASN A 84 8.68 -19.68 -17.69
C ASN A 84 7.90 -18.48 -17.15
N ARG A 85 6.68 -18.71 -16.64
CA ARG A 85 5.86 -17.66 -16.03
C ARG A 85 6.45 -17.11 -14.74
N ILE A 86 7.00 -17.98 -13.89
CA ILE A 86 7.71 -17.59 -12.67
C ILE A 86 8.95 -16.76 -13.02
N ASN A 87 9.73 -17.21 -14.00
CA ASN A 87 10.96 -16.57 -14.46
C ASN A 87 10.72 -15.23 -15.16
N ALA A 88 9.53 -15.00 -15.71
CA ALA A 88 9.17 -13.72 -16.35
C ALA A 88 9.01 -12.57 -15.33
N GLN A 89 8.95 -12.85 -14.03
CA GLN A 89 8.78 -11.87 -12.96
C GLN A 89 10.02 -11.81 -12.06
N MET A 90 10.14 -10.75 -11.26
CA MET A 90 11.15 -10.72 -10.20
C MET A 90 10.91 -11.87 -9.22
N SER A 91 11.98 -12.61 -8.88
CA SER A 91 11.88 -13.75 -7.98
C SER A 91 11.32 -13.37 -6.60
N LEU A 92 10.56 -14.29 -5.99
CA LEU A 92 9.97 -14.07 -4.67
C LEU A 92 11.04 -13.76 -3.61
N ASP A 93 12.22 -14.37 -3.69
CA ASP A 93 13.33 -14.09 -2.77
C ASP A 93 13.85 -12.66 -2.86
N LEU A 94 13.88 -12.07 -4.06
CA LEU A 94 14.26 -10.67 -4.24
C LEU A 94 13.16 -9.74 -3.72
N LYS A 95 11.89 -10.08 -3.94
CA LYS A 95 10.75 -9.34 -3.36
C LYS A 95 10.80 -9.40 -1.83
N ARG A 96 11.08 -10.57 -1.25
CA ARG A 96 11.25 -10.80 0.19
C ARG A 96 12.30 -9.88 0.80
N LYS A 97 13.46 -9.73 0.14
CA LYS A 97 14.56 -8.85 0.61
C LYS A 97 14.20 -7.36 0.61
N LYS A 98 13.21 -6.94 -0.17
CA LYS A 98 12.79 -5.54 -0.31
C LYS A 98 11.50 -5.22 0.47
N ALA A 99 10.86 -6.24 1.04
CA ALA A 99 9.63 -6.09 1.80
C ALA A 99 9.90 -5.51 3.19
N ASP A 100 8.95 -4.72 3.70
CA ASP A 100 8.98 -4.28 5.09
C ASP A 100 8.46 -5.40 6.01
N ILE A 101 7.50 -6.20 5.51
CA ILE A 101 6.90 -7.34 6.21
C ILE A 101 6.83 -8.54 5.26
N VAL A 102 7.18 -9.72 5.75
CA VAL A 102 7.10 -10.99 5.01
C VAL A 102 6.12 -11.91 5.72
N ILE A 103 5.19 -12.50 4.96
CA ILE A 103 4.28 -13.55 5.43
C ILE A 103 4.70 -14.85 4.77
N ASN A 104 4.97 -15.90 5.56
CA ASN A 104 5.34 -17.21 5.06
C ASN A 104 4.09 -18.07 4.79
N ASN A 105 3.93 -18.50 3.53
CA ASN A 105 2.80 -19.32 3.08
C ASN A 105 3.25 -20.74 2.64
N THR A 106 4.41 -21.21 3.12
CA THR A 106 4.84 -22.61 2.93
C THR A 106 4.09 -23.56 3.87
N GLY A 107 3.65 -23.09 5.04
CA GLY A 107 2.98 -23.89 6.06
C GLY A 107 1.49 -24.17 5.82
N SER A 108 0.79 -24.48 6.92
CA SER A 108 -0.65 -24.71 6.90
C SER A 108 -1.46 -23.40 6.77
N LEU A 109 -2.73 -23.51 6.39
CA LEU A 109 -3.62 -22.35 6.30
C LEU A 109 -3.87 -21.70 7.68
N ASP A 110 -3.79 -22.48 8.75
CA ASP A 110 -3.91 -21.99 10.13
C ASP A 110 -2.69 -21.15 10.53
N GLU A 111 -1.48 -21.63 10.23
CA GLU A 111 -0.24 -20.85 10.43
C GLU A 111 -0.27 -19.53 9.64
N LEU A 112 -0.72 -19.58 8.39
CA LEU A 112 -0.88 -18.38 7.57
C LEU A 112 -1.88 -17.39 8.19
N ASN A 113 -3.00 -17.90 8.70
CA ASN A 113 -4.00 -17.07 9.37
C ASN A 113 -3.43 -16.40 10.62
N GLU A 114 -2.68 -17.12 11.44
CA GLU A 114 -2.03 -16.55 12.62
C GLU A 114 -1.03 -15.45 12.26
N GLU A 115 -0.19 -15.68 11.25
CA GLU A 115 0.78 -14.68 10.77
C GLU A 115 0.07 -13.45 10.18
N PHE A 116 -0.98 -13.68 9.40
CA PHE A 116 -1.81 -12.61 8.86
C PHE A 116 -2.46 -11.77 9.97
N GLN A 117 -2.97 -12.39 11.05
CA GLN A 117 -3.53 -11.64 12.18
C GLN A 117 -2.48 -10.76 12.87
N LYS A 118 -1.24 -11.23 13.01
CA LYS A 118 -0.13 -10.44 13.58
C LYS A 118 0.15 -9.22 12.70
N VAL A 119 0.27 -9.42 11.38
CA VAL A 119 0.48 -8.33 10.42
C VAL A 119 -0.69 -7.36 10.44
N LEU A 120 -1.94 -7.85 10.50
CA LEU A 120 -3.13 -7.01 10.55
C LEU A 120 -3.13 -6.11 11.79
N CYS A 121 -2.74 -6.66 12.94
CA CYS A 121 -2.59 -5.87 14.17
C CYS A 121 -1.50 -4.81 14.04
N GLU A 122 -0.38 -5.13 13.38
CA GLU A 122 0.73 -4.21 13.17
C GLU A 122 0.36 -3.04 12.26
N VAL A 123 -0.28 -3.31 11.12
CA VAL A 123 -0.68 -2.25 10.16
C VAL A 123 -1.87 -1.42 10.64
N THR A 124 -2.60 -1.88 11.65
CA THR A 124 -3.74 -1.16 12.23
C THR A 124 -3.33 -0.28 13.41
N LYS A 125 -2.05 -0.30 13.84
CA LYS A 125 -1.56 0.57 14.91
C LYS A 125 -1.81 2.05 14.56
N PRO A 126 -2.06 2.91 15.58
CA PRO A 126 -2.28 4.33 15.34
C PRO A 126 -1.02 4.96 14.71
N LEU A 127 -1.26 5.83 13.73
CA LEU A 127 -0.24 6.53 12.96
C LEU A 127 0.71 7.29 13.91
N THR A 128 2.00 7.20 13.63
CA THR A 128 3.03 8.00 14.30
C THR A 128 2.87 9.49 13.99
N TRP A 129 3.47 10.40 14.76
CA TRP A 129 3.33 11.85 14.56
C TRP A 129 3.73 12.33 13.15
N THR A 130 4.70 11.66 12.52
CA THR A 130 5.12 11.93 11.13
C THR A 130 4.05 11.54 10.11
N GLU A 131 3.40 10.40 10.33
CA GLU A 131 2.29 9.92 9.51
C GLU A 131 1.00 10.69 9.78
N PHE A 132 0.80 11.18 11.01
CA PHE A 132 -0.29 12.08 11.37
C PHE A 132 -0.21 13.38 10.56
N GLY A 133 0.99 13.95 10.34
CA GLY A 133 1.18 15.13 9.50
C GLY A 133 0.72 14.93 8.06
N LEU A 134 0.92 13.74 7.51
CA LEU A 134 0.41 13.33 6.18
C LEU A 134 -1.07 12.89 6.21
N SER A 135 -1.62 12.62 7.39
CA SER A 135 -3.03 12.26 7.54
C SER A 135 -3.95 13.46 7.27
N ARG A 136 -5.22 13.16 6.94
CA ARG A 136 -6.27 14.18 6.76
C ARG A 136 -6.37 15.13 7.97
N GLN A 137 -6.24 14.60 9.19
CA GLN A 137 -6.32 15.40 10.41
C GLN A 137 -5.11 16.31 10.57
N GLY A 138 -3.91 15.85 10.20
CA GLY A 138 -2.71 16.69 10.11
C GLY A 138 -2.89 17.83 9.12
N ALA A 139 -3.28 17.53 7.88
CA ALA A 139 -3.50 18.54 6.85
C ALA A 139 -4.56 19.58 7.26
N LEU A 140 -5.70 19.14 7.82
CA LEU A 140 -6.73 20.04 8.34
C LEU A 140 -6.24 20.89 9.51
N SER A 141 -5.42 20.34 10.41
CA SER A 141 -4.86 21.09 11.54
C SER A 141 -3.88 22.18 11.09
N VAL A 142 -3.08 21.91 10.06
CA VAL A 142 -2.16 22.90 9.47
C VAL A 142 -2.93 24.01 8.77
N LEU A 143 -3.99 23.67 8.02
CA LEU A 143 -4.87 24.67 7.39
C LEU A 143 -5.62 25.52 8.43
N ALA A 144 -6.16 24.90 9.48
CA ALA A 144 -6.82 25.63 10.56
C ALA A 144 -5.84 26.58 11.27
N SER A 145 -4.62 26.12 11.55
CA SER A 145 -3.58 26.92 12.21
C SER A 145 -3.13 28.11 11.36
N THR A 146 -2.98 27.93 10.05
CA THR A 146 -2.63 29.02 9.13
C THR A 146 -3.75 30.05 9.00
N ILE A 147 -5.01 29.61 8.90
CA ILE A 147 -6.17 30.52 8.87
C ILE A 147 -6.26 31.33 10.17
N VAL A 148 -6.17 30.67 11.33
CA VAL A 148 -6.20 31.34 12.64
C VAL A 148 -5.04 32.32 12.78
N GLY A 149 -3.82 31.93 12.35
CA GLY A 149 -2.65 32.79 12.36
C GLY A 149 -2.83 34.05 11.49
N VAL A 150 -3.38 33.90 10.27
CA VAL A 150 -3.67 35.04 9.39
C VAL A 150 -4.72 35.98 9.99
N ILE A 151 -5.79 35.45 10.55
CA ILE A 151 -6.83 36.25 11.23
C ILE A 151 -6.23 37.00 12.41
N PHE A 152 -5.41 36.33 13.23
CA PHE A 152 -4.75 36.92 14.38
C PHE A 152 -3.78 38.04 13.99
N CYS A 153 -2.91 37.81 13.00
CA CYS A 153 -2.00 38.83 12.46
C CYS A 153 -2.76 40.03 11.91
N ARG A 154 -3.85 39.80 11.17
CA ARG A 154 -4.67 40.87 10.60
C ARG A 154 -5.38 41.68 11.70
N ASN A 155 -5.82 41.03 12.77
CA ASN A 155 -6.41 41.70 13.92
C ASN A 155 -5.38 42.56 14.68
N ILE A 156 -4.16 42.07 14.87
CA ILE A 156 -3.06 42.85 15.49
C ILE A 156 -2.71 44.08 14.63
N LEU A 157 -2.52 43.90 13.32
CA LEU A 157 -2.21 45.01 12.41
C LEU A 157 -3.34 46.06 12.37
N SER A 158 -4.61 45.62 12.38
CA SER A 158 -5.77 46.50 12.47
C SER A 158 -5.87 47.26 13.80
N ASN A 159 -5.36 46.70 14.89
CA ASN A 159 -5.42 47.34 16.21
C ASN A 159 -4.25 48.31 16.38
N SER A 160 -3.08 47.99 15.79
CA SER A 160 -1.91 48.87 15.78
C SER A 160 -2.07 50.12 14.91
N SER A 161 -2.96 50.12 13.91
CA SER A 161 -3.24 51.28 13.05
C SER A 161 -4.33 52.20 13.58
N ARG A 162 -4.95 51.87 14.71
CA ARG A 162 -5.95 52.69 15.42
C ARG A 162 -5.39 53.42 16.66
N LEU A 163 -4.12 53.19 16.98
CA LEU A 163 -3.34 53.91 17.99
C LEU A 163 -2.46 54.94 17.27
#